data_AF-A0A532CIH4-F1
#
_entry.id   AF-A0A532CIH4-F1
#
_cell.length_a   1.000
_cell.length_b   1.000
_cell.length_c   1.000
_cell.angle_alpha   90.00
_cell.angle_beta   90.00
_cell.angle_gamma   90.00
#
_symmetry.space_group_name_H-M   'P 1'
#
loop_
_entity.id
_entity.type
_entity.pdbx_description
1 polymer ?
#
loop_
_entity_poly.entity_id
_entity_poly.type
_entity_poly.pdbx_seq_one_letter_code
_entity_poly.pdbx_strand_id
1 'polypeptide(L)' 'SGTNEKFRSRFHYVEQALQASGNSLEEATLDEMEALWQQAKSAK' A
#
# COMPACT_ATOMS: atom_id res chain seq x y z
N SER A 1 -14.84 2.84 13.39
CA SER A 1 -13.69 2.98 12.46
C SER A 1 -14.17 3.58 11.16
N GLY A 2 -13.83 4.85 10.94
CA GLY A 2 -14.16 5.57 9.73
C GLY A 2 -13.42 4.99 8.53
N THR A 3 -14.09 4.97 7.39
CA THR A 3 -13.57 4.49 6.10
C THR A 3 -12.17 5.04 5.77
N ASN A 4 -11.88 6.26 6.20
CA ASN A 4 -10.60 6.94 5.99
C ASN A 4 -9.44 6.35 6.81
N GLU A 5 -9.69 5.80 8.01
CA GLU A 5 -8.63 5.19 8.83
C GLU A 5 -8.08 3.92 8.17
N LYS A 6 -8.97 3.10 7.61
CA LYS A 6 -8.59 1.89 6.88
C LYS A 6 -7.86 2.22 5.59
N PHE A 7 -8.21 3.33 4.92
CA PHE A 7 -7.49 3.80 3.75
C PHE A 7 -6.06 4.21 4.13
N ARG A 8 -5.92 5.09 5.13
CA ARG A 8 -4.60 5.55 5.60
C ARG A 8 -3.69 4.41 6.01
N SER A 9 -4.19 3.46 6.80
CA SER A 9 -3.40 2.30 7.24
C SER A 9 -2.91 1.44 6.08
N ARG A 10 -3.75 1.19 5.07
CA ARG A 10 -3.35 0.40 3.89
C ARG A 10 -2.41 1.16 2.97
N PHE A 11 -2.67 2.45 2.78
CA PHE A 11 -1.80 3.30 1.97
C PHE A 11 -0.40 3.37 2.57
N HIS A 12 -0.29 3.49 3.88
CA HIS A 12 1.01 3.48 4.57
C HIS A 12 1.75 2.14 4.46
N TYR A 13 1.02 1.02 4.38
CA TYR A 13 1.63 -0.28 4.09
C TYR A 13 2.20 -0.32 2.68
N VAL A 14 1.44 0.17 1.69
CA VAL A 14 1.90 0.25 0.29
C VAL A 14 3.16 1.11 0.19
N GLU A 15 3.18 2.29 0.80
CA GLU A 15 4.35 3.19 0.83
C GLU A 15 5.58 2.49 1.41
N GLN A 16 5.45 1.84 2.57
CA GLN A 16 6.56 1.14 3.21
C GLN A 16 7.08 -0.04 2.38
N ALA A 17 6.18 -0.80 1.75
CA ALA A 17 6.56 -1.96 0.96
C ALA A 17 7.25 -1.57 -0.36
N LEU A 18 6.81 -0.48 -1.00
CA LEU A 18 7.49 0.10 -2.17
C LEU A 18 8.88 0.59 -1.78
N GLN A 19 8.98 1.35 -0.69
CA GLN A 19 10.25 1.90 -0.22
C GLN A 19 11.24 0.79 0.18
N ALA A 20 10.76 -0.29 0.79
CA ALA A 20 11.56 -1.48 1.10
C ALA A 20 12.07 -2.21 -0.16
N SER A 21 11.32 -2.12 -1.26
CA SER A 21 11.70 -2.68 -2.56
C SER A 21 12.58 -1.73 -3.38
N GLY A 22 12.91 -0.56 -2.85
CA GLY A 22 13.68 0.49 -3.53
C GLY A 22 12.87 1.26 -4.59
N ASN A 23 11.55 1.09 -4.62
CA ASN A 23 10.64 1.81 -5.51
C ASN A 23 9.95 2.97 -4.78
N SER A 24 9.49 3.94 -5.56
CA SER A 24 8.64 5.04 -5.10
C SER A 24 7.20 4.86 -5.60
N LEU A 25 6.24 5.58 -5.00
CA LEU A 25 4.87 5.63 -5.53
C LEU A 25 4.82 6.17 -6.97
N GLU A 26 5.76 7.03 -7.34
CA GLU A 26 5.81 7.66 -8.65
C GLU A 26 6.29 6.67 -9.73
N GLU A 27 7.13 5.71 -9.34
CA GLU A 27 7.69 4.69 -10.22
C GLU A 27 6.91 3.37 -10.20
N ALA A 28 6.12 3.14 -9.16
CA ALA A 28 5.31 1.95 -9.03
C ALA A 28 4.19 1.90 -10.08
N THR A 29 3.99 0.72 -10.65
CA THR A 29 2.87 0.47 -11.54
C THR A 29 1.57 0.28 -10.74
N LEU A 30 0.43 0.47 -11.41
CA LEU A 30 -0.89 0.20 -10.82
C LEU A 30 -1.01 -1.25 -10.33
N ASP A 31 -0.39 -2.19 -11.03
CA ASP A 31 -0.41 -3.62 -10.68
C ASP A 31 0.37 -3.88 -9.37
N GLU A 32 1.56 -3.28 -9.22
CA GLU A 32 2.33 -3.35 -7.98
C GLU A 32 1.59 -2.72 -6.81
N MET A 33 1.00 -1.53 -7.02
CA MET A 33 0.20 -0.87 -5.99
C MET A 33 -1.02 -1.72 -5.59
N GLU A 34 -1.71 -2.34 -6.56
CA GLU A 34 -2.86 -3.20 -6.29
C GLU A 34 -2.44 -4.48 -5.53
N ALA A 35 -1.34 -5.12 -5.92
CA ALA A 35 -0.80 -6.29 -5.22
C ALA A 35 -0.46 -5.97 -3.76
N LEU A 36 0.22 -4.84 -3.51
CA LEU A 36 0.52 -4.37 -2.17
C LEU A 36 -0.75 -3.99 -1.39
N TRP A 37 -1.74 -3.44 -2.07
CA TRP A 37 -3.04 -3.11 -1.47
C TRP A 37 -3.82 -4.34 -1.02
N GLN A 38 -3.81 -5.43 -1.81
CA GLN A 38 -4.40 -6.70 -1.38
C GLN A 38 -3.67 -7.29 -0.18
N GLN A 39 -2.33 -7.21 -0.14
CA GLN A 39 -1.55 -7.62 1.03
C GLN A 39 -1.91 -6.79 2.27
N ALA A 40 -2.03 -5.46 2.14
CA ALA A 40 -2.45 -4.57 3.21
C ALA A 40 -3.87 -4.84 3.73
N LYS A 41 -4.76 -5.35 2.86
CA LYS A 41 -6.11 -5.79 3.27
C LYS A 41 -6.09 -7.07 4.10
N SER A 42 -5.14 -7.97 3.81
CA SER A 42 -4.96 -9.27 4.48
C SER A 42 -4.16 -9.19 5.78
N ALA A 43 -3.33 -8.15 5.95
CA ALA A 43 -2.54 -7.90 7.17
C ALA A 43 -3.40 -7.42 8.38
N LYS A 44 -4.68 -7.80 8.43
CA LYS A 44 -5.66 -7.33 9.42
C LYS A 44 -6.17 -8.45 10.32
#